data_AF-A0A7C1QWW9-F1
#
_entry.id   AF-A0A7C1QWW9-F1
#
_cell.length_a   1.000
_cell.length_b   1.000
_cell.length_c   1.000
_cell.angle_alpha   90.00
_cell.angle_beta   90.00
_cell.angle_gamma   90.00
#
_symmetry.space_group_name_H-M   'P 1'
#
loop_
_entity.id
_entity.type
_entity.pdbx_description
1 polymer ?
#
loop_
_entity_poly.entity_id
_entity_poly.type
_entity_poly.pdbx_seq_one_letter_code
_entity_poly.pdbx_strand_id
1 'polypeptide(L)'
;MKGNKNMLDKKHSEETKRKMSESHKGTKNHFYGKCHSEGAKRKTSEALKGRTRSPFSEEHKRKMSEAQKGKKLSKETKRKMSEVRKGKKLSEETKRKMSESRKGANNPMWNPNREEVYAPYGELFYNSALRNDKWNLQNKRDMLTGTKLDPKKKTAYHHIDYNKSNDDSDNHCFLSINNHARITGYQSNPIKSERYKKILQENTLALKNGQIPKNWSQINKELFRQEKLKQLDLSSYII
;
A
#
# COMPACT_ATOMS: atom_id res chain seq x y z
N MET A 1 48.05 -4.73 38.00
CA MET A 1 47.79 -3.32 38.35
C MET A 1 46.29 -3.14 38.63
N LYS A 2 45.89 -2.96 39.90
CA LYS A 2 44.49 -2.73 40.26
C LYS A 2 44.15 -1.26 39.94
N GLY A 3 43.27 -1.04 38.96
CA GLY A 3 42.80 0.30 38.58
C GLY A 3 42.11 0.98 39.76
N ASN A 4 42.50 2.23 40.03
CA ASN A 4 42.02 3.03 41.15
C ASN A 4 40.51 3.32 41.00
N LYS A 5 39.67 2.66 41.80
CA LYS A 5 38.19 2.73 41.77
C LYS A 5 37.60 4.04 42.32
N ASN A 6 38.43 4.96 42.82
CA ASN A 6 37.98 6.13 43.62
C ASN A 6 37.37 7.31 42.84
N MET A 7 37.13 7.18 41.52
CA MET A 7 36.64 8.27 40.64
C MET A 7 35.30 7.98 39.94
N LEU A 8 34.66 6.83 40.18
CA LEU A 8 33.50 6.40 39.39
C LEU A 8 32.17 7.11 39.74
N ASP A 9 32.09 7.83 40.86
CA ASP A 9 30.83 8.47 41.31
C ASP A 9 30.96 9.97 41.70
N LYS A 10 32.10 10.61 41.42
CA LYS A 10 32.28 12.04 41.73
C LYS A 10 31.69 12.91 40.63
N LYS A 11 30.47 13.43 40.85
CA LYS A 11 29.89 14.47 39.99
C LYS A 11 30.47 15.83 40.38
N HIS A 12 30.99 16.57 39.41
CA HIS A 12 31.37 17.97 39.60
C HIS A 12 30.17 18.79 40.11
N SER A 13 30.43 19.73 41.01
CA SER A 13 29.40 20.69 41.43
C SER A 13 28.90 21.50 40.22
N GLU A 14 27.65 21.96 40.27
CA GLU A 14 27.09 22.81 39.21
C GLU A 14 27.94 24.06 38.97
N GLU A 15 28.53 24.63 40.03
CA GLU A 15 29.46 25.75 39.92
C GLU A 15 30.73 25.38 39.12
N THR A 16 31.29 24.20 39.37
CA THR A 16 32.49 23.72 38.66
C THR A 16 32.17 23.46 37.19
N LYS A 17 31.02 22.83 36.91
CA LYS A 17 30.53 22.63 35.52
C LYS A 17 30.34 23.96 34.80
N ARG A 18 29.79 24.97 35.49
CA ARG A 18 29.63 26.33 34.93
C ARG A 18 30.98 26.95 34.60
N LYS A 19 31.95 26.92 35.51
CA LYS A 19 33.31 27.46 35.30
C LYS A 19 34.00 26.79 34.11
N MET A 20 33.92 25.46 34.01
CA MET A 20 34.47 24.72 32.87
C MET A 20 33.76 25.07 31.55
N SER A 21 32.43 25.24 31.57
CA SER A 21 31.67 25.65 30.39
C SER A 21 32.06 27.05 29.92
N GLU A 22 32.21 27.99 30.85
CA GLU A 22 32.61 29.38 30.57
C GLU A 22 34.03 29.49 30.03
N SER A 23 34.96 28.66 30.50
CA SER A 23 36.34 28.67 29.98
C SER A 23 36.46 28.14 28.55
N HIS A 24 35.52 27.30 28.10
CA HIS A 24 35.51 26.73 26.75
C HIS A 24 34.56 27.44 25.78
N LYS A 25 33.96 28.56 26.20
CA LYS A 25 33.00 29.32 25.38
C LYS A 25 33.66 30.48 24.66
N GLY A 26 33.27 30.67 23.39
CA GLY A 26 33.70 31.82 22.59
C GLY A 26 35.22 31.89 22.45
N THR A 27 35.77 33.09 22.44
CA THR A 27 37.19 33.39 22.24
C THR A 27 38.13 32.79 23.29
N LYS A 28 37.61 32.36 24.44
CA LYS A 28 38.40 31.68 25.49
C LYS A 28 38.83 30.26 25.10
N ASN A 29 38.10 29.64 24.17
CA ASN A 29 38.50 28.35 23.62
C ASN A 29 39.68 28.55 22.67
N HIS A 30 40.77 27.81 22.89
CA HIS A 30 41.99 27.94 22.09
C HIS A 30 41.80 27.58 20.59
N PHE A 31 40.73 26.87 20.25
CA PHE A 31 40.31 26.54 18.90
C PHE A 31 39.23 27.48 18.33
N TYR A 32 38.81 28.51 19.07
CA TYR A 32 37.82 29.47 18.58
C TYR A 32 38.33 30.18 17.32
N GLY A 33 37.52 30.14 16.25
CA GLY A 33 37.87 30.71 14.94
C GLY A 33 38.93 29.93 14.16
N LYS A 34 39.49 28.84 14.70
CA LYS A 34 40.48 28.01 13.99
C LYS A 34 39.77 26.88 13.25
N CYS A 35 40.01 26.78 11.95
CA CYS A 35 39.63 25.61 11.16
C CYS A 35 40.87 24.76 10.88
N HIS A 36 40.71 23.43 10.91
CA HIS A 36 41.75 22.54 10.41
C HIS A 36 42.04 22.86 8.93
N SER A 37 43.32 22.82 8.55
CA SER A 37 43.72 22.97 7.15
C SER A 37 43.14 21.83 6.31
N GLU A 38 42.92 22.07 5.02
CA GLU A 38 42.45 21.04 4.09
C GLU A 38 43.37 19.82 4.07
N GLY A 39 44.69 20.02 4.17
CA GLY A 39 45.66 18.93 4.28
C GLY A 39 45.48 18.07 5.55
N ALA A 40 45.19 18.69 6.70
CA ALA A 40 44.92 17.96 7.94
C ALA A 40 43.58 17.19 7.86
N LYS A 41 42.52 17.82 7.34
CA LYS A 41 41.23 17.17 7.11
C LYS A 41 41.37 15.96 6.17
N ARG A 42 42.14 16.11 5.09
CA ARG A 42 42.39 15.04 4.12
C ARG A 42 43.10 13.85 4.77
N LYS A 43 44.17 14.09 5.52
CA LYS A 43 44.91 13.05 6.26
C LYS A 43 44.00 12.29 7.24
N THR A 44 43.16 13.01 7.99
CA THR A 44 42.19 12.37 8.90
C THR A 44 41.15 11.56 8.13
N SER A 45 40.64 12.09 7.01
CA SER A 45 39.68 11.37 6.16
C SER A 45 40.28 10.10 5.57
N GLU A 46 41.51 10.15 5.07
CA GLU A 46 42.25 9.00 4.54
C GLU A 46 42.47 7.94 5.61
N ALA A 47 42.92 8.33 6.81
CA ALA A 47 43.13 7.42 7.93
C ALA A 47 41.85 6.75 8.46
N LEU A 48 40.69 7.39 8.29
CA LEU A 48 39.38 6.84 8.69
C LEU A 48 38.71 6.03 7.56
N LYS A 49 39.15 6.21 6.31
CA LYS A 49 38.58 5.51 5.16
C LYS A 49 38.86 4.01 5.28
N GLY A 50 37.80 3.19 5.21
CA GLY A 50 37.91 1.74 5.35
C GLY A 50 38.02 1.22 6.80
N ARG A 51 38.07 2.09 7.81
CA ARG A 51 38.02 1.66 9.21
C ARG A 51 36.63 1.15 9.56
N THR A 52 36.45 -0.17 9.58
CA THR A 52 35.23 -0.80 10.07
C THR A 52 35.24 -0.81 11.60
N ARG A 53 34.21 -0.22 12.21
CA ARG A 53 33.94 -0.39 13.64
C ARG A 53 33.10 -1.65 13.81
N SER A 54 33.40 -2.45 14.82
CA SER A 54 32.58 -3.59 15.18
C SER A 54 31.13 -3.15 15.42
N PRO A 55 30.14 -3.90 14.94
CA PRO A 55 28.74 -3.62 15.24
C PRO A 55 28.50 -3.55 16.75
N PHE A 56 27.65 -2.63 17.20
CA PHE A 56 27.24 -2.59 18.60
C PHE A 56 26.52 -3.89 18.99
N SER A 57 26.73 -4.34 20.24
CA SER A 57 25.96 -5.45 20.80
C SER A 57 24.48 -5.10 20.91
N GLU A 58 23.61 -6.10 20.90
CA GLU A 58 22.15 -5.90 21.04
C GLU A 58 21.79 -5.21 22.37
N GLU A 59 22.49 -5.53 23.46
CA GLU A 59 22.30 -4.85 24.74
C GLU A 59 22.63 -3.34 24.64
N HIS A 60 23.70 -2.98 23.93
CA HIS A 60 24.08 -1.58 23.76
C HIS A 60 23.07 -0.84 22.88
N LYS A 61 22.60 -1.46 21.79
CA LYS A 61 21.52 -0.91 20.94
C LYS A 61 20.24 -0.70 21.74
N ARG A 62 19.87 -1.66 22.61
CA ARG A 62 18.70 -1.57 23.48
C ARG A 62 18.80 -0.38 24.43
N LYS A 63 19.94 -0.21 25.12
CA LYS A 63 20.17 0.93 26.02
C LYS A 63 20.08 2.27 25.30
N MET A 64 20.65 2.38 24.09
CA MET A 64 20.53 3.61 23.28
C MET A 64 19.08 3.89 22.87
N SER A 65 18.34 2.86 22.46
CA SER A 65 16.92 2.97 22.08
C SER A 65 16.07 3.40 23.28
N GLU A 66 16.21 2.73 24.42
CA GLU A 66 15.50 3.06 25.67
C GLU A 66 15.78 4.50 26.12
N ALA A 67 17.05 4.94 26.05
CA ALA A 67 17.42 6.31 26.42
C ALA A 67 16.81 7.39 25.50
N GLN A 68 16.42 7.06 24.27
CA GLN A 68 15.77 7.97 23.32
C GLN A 68 14.26 7.80 23.27
N LYS A 69 13.74 6.67 23.75
CA LYS A 69 12.32 6.34 23.73
C LYS A 69 11.52 7.41 24.47
N GLY A 70 10.48 7.93 23.81
CA GLY A 70 9.59 8.95 24.38
C GLY A 70 10.14 10.39 24.38
N LYS A 71 11.41 10.62 24.05
CA LYS A 71 11.96 11.98 23.95
C LYS A 71 11.37 12.70 22.73
N LYS A 72 10.54 13.71 22.97
CA LYS A 72 10.00 14.59 21.93
C LYS A 72 10.81 15.87 21.86
N LEU A 73 11.15 16.29 20.65
CA LEU A 73 11.77 17.61 20.44
C LEU A 73 10.79 18.71 20.84
N SER A 74 11.29 19.74 21.52
CA SER A 74 10.52 20.93 21.89
C SER A 74 10.02 21.68 20.65
N LYS A 75 8.95 22.47 20.82
CA LYS A 75 8.40 23.30 19.72
C LYS A 75 9.45 24.25 19.15
N GLU A 76 10.25 24.88 20.02
CA GLU A 76 11.33 25.78 19.63
C GLU A 76 12.40 25.07 18.79
N THR A 77 12.86 23.89 19.21
CA THR A 77 13.86 23.11 18.45
C THR A 77 13.32 22.68 17.09
N LYS A 78 12.06 22.24 17.02
CA LYS A 78 11.39 21.93 15.74
C LYS A 78 11.32 23.15 14.82
N ARG A 79 11.03 24.33 15.38
CA ARG A 79 10.96 25.59 14.62
C ARG A 79 12.32 25.94 14.01
N LYS A 80 13.39 25.94 14.82
CA LYS A 80 14.76 26.22 14.35
C LYS A 80 15.21 25.26 13.25
N MET A 81 14.95 23.95 13.41
CA MET A 81 15.27 22.98 12.36
C MET A 81 14.48 23.21 11.06
N SER A 82 13.21 23.61 11.17
CA SER A 82 12.37 23.93 10.03
C SER A 82 12.88 25.18 9.30
N GLU A 83 13.16 26.26 10.02
CA GLU A 83 13.69 27.52 9.49
C GLU A 83 14.99 27.29 8.69
N VAL A 84 15.92 26.48 9.24
CA VAL A 84 17.19 26.16 8.57
C VAL A 84 17.01 25.31 7.29
N ARG A 85 15.95 24.51 7.21
CA ARG A 85 15.66 23.65 6.06
C ARG A 85 14.75 24.32 5.04
N LYS A 86 13.99 25.33 5.44
CA LYS A 86 13.04 26.04 4.58
C LYS A 86 13.78 26.68 3.40
N GLY A 87 13.27 26.47 2.19
CA GLY A 87 13.83 27.03 0.96
C GLY A 87 15.06 26.30 0.40
N LYS A 88 15.65 25.32 1.10
CA LYS A 88 16.76 24.53 0.57
C LYS A 88 16.26 23.57 -0.51
N LYS A 89 16.59 23.87 -1.77
CA LYS A 89 16.36 22.97 -2.91
C LYS A 89 17.53 22.00 -3.02
N LEU A 90 17.23 20.72 -3.25
CA LEU A 90 18.23 19.73 -3.59
C LEU A 90 18.75 19.98 -5.01
N SER A 91 20.04 19.72 -5.23
CA SER A 91 20.64 19.77 -6.57
C SER A 91 20.00 18.70 -7.48
N GLU A 92 20.04 18.94 -8.79
CA GLU A 92 19.55 17.96 -9.77
C GLU A 92 20.30 16.62 -9.66
N GLU A 93 21.60 16.66 -9.39
CA GLU A 93 22.39 15.46 -9.13
C GLU A 93 21.87 14.67 -7.92
N THR A 94 21.56 15.37 -6.81
CA THR A 94 21.00 14.73 -5.61
C THR A 94 19.63 14.14 -5.88
N LYS A 95 18.77 14.86 -6.62
CA LYS A 95 17.45 14.36 -7.03
C LYS A 95 17.57 13.12 -7.90
N ARG A 96 18.51 13.10 -8.85
CA ARG A 96 18.78 11.95 -9.72
C ARG A 96 19.19 10.72 -8.90
N LYS A 97 20.17 10.86 -8.00
CA LYS A 97 20.63 9.77 -7.12
C LYS A 97 19.49 9.22 -6.24
N MET A 98 18.64 10.08 -5.69
CA MET A 98 17.46 9.65 -4.94
C MET A 98 16.40 8.97 -5.81
N SER A 99 16.24 9.39 -7.06
CA SER A 99 15.32 8.74 -8.01
C SER A 99 15.82 7.35 -8.37
N GLU A 100 17.11 7.23 -8.72
CA GLU A 100 17.75 5.97 -9.09
C GLU A 100 17.70 4.95 -7.94
N SER A 101 17.98 5.36 -6.70
CA SER A 101 17.91 4.45 -5.55
C SER A 101 16.50 3.95 -5.23
N ARG A 102 15.46 4.64 -5.72
CA ARG A 102 14.05 4.27 -5.54
C ARG A 102 13.47 3.51 -6.74
N LYS A 103 14.24 3.30 -7.80
CA LYS A 103 13.82 2.52 -8.97
C LYS A 103 14.12 1.03 -8.75
N GLY A 104 13.30 0.18 -9.37
CA GLY A 104 13.53 -1.25 -9.45
C GLY A 104 13.27 -2.01 -8.15
N ALA A 105 13.66 -3.29 -8.16
CA ALA A 105 13.33 -4.29 -7.14
C ALA A 105 13.82 -3.99 -5.72
N ASN A 106 14.78 -3.08 -5.56
CA ASN A 106 15.29 -2.68 -4.26
C ASN A 106 14.33 -1.74 -3.51
N ASN A 107 13.34 -1.16 -4.20
CA ASN A 107 12.30 -0.38 -3.55
C ASN A 107 11.21 -1.33 -3.01
N PRO A 108 10.88 -1.30 -1.69
CA PRO A 108 9.83 -2.14 -1.11
C PRO A 108 8.45 -2.00 -1.75
N MET A 109 8.19 -0.88 -2.44
CA MET A 109 6.94 -0.63 -3.17
C MET A 109 7.00 -1.04 -4.65
N TRP A 110 8.13 -1.58 -5.13
CA TRP A 110 8.25 -2.00 -6.51
C TRP A 110 7.45 -3.28 -6.75
N ASN A 111 6.61 -3.25 -7.79
CA ASN A 111 5.85 -4.41 -8.24
C ASN A 111 6.37 -4.82 -9.64
N PRO A 112 6.97 -6.02 -9.81
CA PRO A 112 7.43 -6.50 -11.10
C PRO A 112 6.30 -6.59 -12.14
N ASN A 113 5.08 -6.86 -11.69
CA ASN A 113 3.92 -7.07 -12.55
C ASN A 113 3.09 -5.78 -12.69
N ARG A 114 3.70 -4.61 -12.53
CA ARG A 114 2.98 -3.32 -12.60
C ARG A 114 2.25 -3.15 -13.93
N GLU A 115 2.88 -3.49 -15.05
CA GLU A 115 2.28 -3.34 -16.39
C GLU A 115 1.04 -4.23 -16.54
N GLU A 116 1.09 -5.46 -16.05
CA GLU A 116 -0.06 -6.38 -16.05
C GLU A 116 -1.17 -5.91 -15.09
N VAL A 117 -0.81 -5.50 -13.86
CA VAL A 117 -1.77 -5.03 -12.85
C VAL A 117 -2.51 -3.78 -13.31
N TYR A 118 -1.82 -2.86 -13.99
CA TYR A 118 -2.38 -1.61 -14.51
C TYR A 118 -2.69 -1.66 -16.00
N ALA A 119 -2.62 -2.83 -16.63
CA ALA A 119 -3.08 -3.00 -17.99
C ALA A 119 -4.55 -2.55 -18.08
N PRO A 120 -4.92 -1.79 -19.13
CA PRO A 120 -6.31 -1.42 -19.34
C PRO A 120 -7.14 -2.70 -19.48
N TYR A 121 -8.40 -2.63 -19.04
CA TYR A 121 -9.38 -3.65 -19.44
C TYR A 121 -9.56 -3.58 -20.96
N GLY A 122 -9.96 -4.69 -21.58
CA GLY A 122 -10.25 -4.67 -23.01
C GLY A 122 -11.32 -3.62 -23.38
N GLU A 123 -11.42 -3.32 -24.67
CA GLU A 123 -12.30 -2.25 -25.18
C GLU A 123 -13.79 -2.52 -24.91
N LEU A 124 -14.22 -3.78 -24.91
CA LEU A 124 -15.63 -4.17 -24.74
C LEU A 124 -16.09 -4.04 -23.28
N PHE A 125 -15.18 -4.08 -22.31
CA PHE A 125 -15.52 -3.92 -20.90
C PHE A 125 -16.24 -2.60 -20.57
N TYR A 126 -15.95 -1.55 -21.34
CA TYR A 126 -16.56 -0.22 -21.19
C TYR A 126 -17.77 0.00 -22.11
N ASN A 127 -18.09 -0.94 -22.99
CA ASN A 127 -19.21 -0.83 -23.92
C ASN A 127 -20.54 -0.84 -23.16
N SER A 128 -21.31 0.24 -23.29
CA SER A 128 -22.57 0.43 -22.58
C SER A 128 -23.68 -0.51 -23.05
N ALA A 129 -23.72 -0.85 -24.34
CA ALA A 129 -24.72 -1.77 -24.90
C ALA A 129 -24.53 -3.18 -24.35
N LEU A 130 -23.30 -3.72 -24.42
CA LEU A 130 -22.98 -5.05 -23.89
C LEU A 130 -23.23 -5.16 -22.38
N ARG A 131 -22.93 -4.10 -21.63
CA ARG A 131 -23.27 -4.01 -20.20
C ARG A 131 -24.79 -4.04 -19.98
N ASN A 132 -25.56 -3.30 -20.74
CA ASN A 132 -27.02 -3.29 -20.62
C ASN A 132 -27.62 -4.66 -20.98
N ASP A 133 -27.14 -5.30 -22.04
CA ASP A 133 -27.55 -6.65 -22.43
C ASP A 133 -27.27 -7.65 -21.31
N LYS A 134 -26.06 -7.60 -20.72
CA LYS A 134 -25.71 -8.46 -19.59
C LYS A 134 -26.53 -8.15 -18.33
N TRP A 135 -26.84 -6.88 -18.08
CA TRP A 135 -27.68 -6.45 -16.95
C TRP A 135 -29.10 -7.01 -17.06
N ASN A 136 -29.65 -6.99 -18.27
CA ASN A 136 -30.98 -7.52 -18.57
C ASN A 136 -31.00 -9.06 -18.58
N LEU A 137 -29.97 -9.71 -19.13
CA LEU A 137 -29.81 -11.18 -19.09
C LEU A 137 -29.83 -11.71 -17.65
N GLN A 138 -29.16 -11.01 -16.73
CA GLN A 138 -29.15 -11.35 -15.30
C GLN A 138 -30.43 -10.96 -14.57
N ASN A 139 -31.39 -10.32 -15.24
CA ASN A 139 -32.57 -9.72 -14.63
C ASN A 139 -32.20 -8.86 -13.40
N LYS A 140 -31.11 -8.08 -13.53
CA LYS A 140 -30.61 -7.18 -12.48
C LYS A 140 -30.26 -7.92 -11.18
N ARG A 141 -29.71 -9.13 -11.26
CA ARG A 141 -29.32 -9.96 -10.10
C ARG A 141 -27.83 -10.21 -10.05
N ASP A 142 -27.35 -10.45 -8.84
CA ASP A 142 -25.99 -10.87 -8.53
C ASP A 142 -25.75 -12.26 -9.14
N MET A 143 -24.77 -12.39 -10.03
CA MET A 143 -24.52 -13.65 -10.73
C MET A 143 -24.19 -14.80 -9.78
N LEU A 144 -23.55 -14.52 -8.63
CA LEU A 144 -23.13 -15.54 -7.69
C LEU A 144 -24.32 -16.07 -6.88
N THR A 145 -25.20 -15.19 -6.38
CA THR A 145 -26.24 -15.58 -5.42
C THR A 145 -27.67 -15.51 -5.96
N GLY A 146 -27.91 -14.78 -7.04
CA GLY A 146 -29.24 -14.47 -7.57
C GLY A 146 -29.97 -13.36 -6.84
N THR A 147 -29.31 -12.69 -5.89
CA THR A 147 -29.91 -11.60 -5.11
C THR A 147 -30.15 -10.41 -6.03
N LYS A 148 -31.32 -9.77 -5.93
CA LYS A 148 -31.63 -8.57 -6.72
C LYS A 148 -30.65 -7.45 -6.38
N LEU A 149 -30.03 -6.89 -7.42
CA LEU A 149 -29.14 -5.75 -7.33
C LEU A 149 -29.98 -4.48 -7.35
N ASP A 150 -29.63 -3.56 -6.45
CA ASP A 150 -30.24 -2.24 -6.39
C ASP A 150 -29.53 -1.33 -7.42
N PRO A 151 -30.23 -0.81 -8.44
CA PRO A 151 -29.63 0.06 -9.45
C PRO A 151 -29.14 1.40 -8.88
N LYS A 152 -29.63 1.82 -7.70
CA LYS A 152 -29.14 3.02 -7.01
C LYS A 152 -27.83 2.78 -6.27
N LYS A 153 -27.47 1.51 -6.02
CA LYS A 153 -26.22 1.13 -5.36
C LYS A 153 -25.17 0.79 -6.40
N LYS A 154 -23.91 1.00 -6.03
CA LYS A 154 -22.79 0.62 -6.87
C LYS A 154 -22.78 -0.90 -7.07
N THR A 155 -22.70 -1.33 -8.32
CA THR A 155 -22.57 -2.74 -8.74
C THR A 155 -21.24 -2.92 -9.47
N ALA A 156 -20.68 -4.12 -9.39
CA ALA A 156 -19.42 -4.45 -10.05
C ALA A 156 -19.69 -5.23 -11.34
N TYR A 157 -19.00 -4.86 -12.41
CA TYR A 157 -18.92 -5.63 -13.65
C TYR A 157 -17.56 -6.33 -13.67
N HIS A 158 -17.55 -7.65 -13.87
CA HIS A 158 -16.43 -8.50 -13.50
C HIS A 158 -16.10 -9.53 -14.58
N HIS A 159 -14.81 -9.66 -14.92
CA HIS A 159 -14.26 -10.75 -15.74
C HIS A 159 -14.23 -12.06 -14.94
N ILE A 160 -14.97 -13.07 -15.37
CA ILE A 160 -15.19 -14.35 -14.67
C ILE A 160 -13.88 -15.15 -14.53
N ASP A 161 -13.04 -15.14 -15.56
CA ASP A 161 -11.74 -15.82 -15.56
C ASP A 161 -10.59 -14.99 -14.96
N TYR A 162 -10.88 -13.78 -14.47
CA TYR A 162 -9.94 -12.79 -13.96
C TYR A 162 -8.94 -12.23 -14.98
N ASN A 163 -9.03 -12.63 -16.25
CA ASN A 163 -8.19 -12.12 -17.31
C ASN A 163 -8.80 -10.83 -17.89
N LYS A 164 -8.17 -9.69 -17.61
CA LYS A 164 -8.64 -8.36 -18.05
C LYS A 164 -8.64 -8.15 -19.56
N SER A 165 -7.88 -8.96 -20.31
CA SER A 165 -7.84 -8.90 -21.76
C SER A 165 -8.89 -9.81 -22.42
N ASN A 166 -9.48 -10.75 -21.67
CA ASN A 166 -10.52 -11.63 -22.21
C ASN A 166 -11.88 -10.93 -22.15
N ASP A 167 -12.15 -10.18 -23.20
CA ASP A 167 -13.31 -9.31 -23.30
C ASP A 167 -14.52 -9.94 -23.99
N ASP A 168 -14.58 -11.27 -24.05
CA ASP A 168 -15.77 -12.00 -24.45
C ASP A 168 -16.95 -11.60 -23.54
N SER A 169 -18.08 -11.25 -24.15
CA SER A 169 -19.33 -10.92 -23.45
C SER A 169 -19.80 -12.01 -22.47
N ASP A 170 -19.45 -13.28 -22.72
CA ASP A 170 -19.75 -14.41 -21.85
C ASP A 170 -18.82 -14.45 -20.63
N ASN A 171 -17.64 -13.85 -20.73
CA ASN A 171 -16.67 -13.75 -19.65
C ASN A 171 -16.96 -12.59 -18.68
N HIS A 172 -18.01 -11.79 -18.90
CA HIS A 172 -18.40 -10.75 -17.92
C HIS A 172 -19.64 -11.13 -17.12
N CYS A 173 -19.77 -10.60 -15.91
CA CYS A 173 -21.00 -10.69 -15.12
C CYS A 173 -21.18 -9.50 -14.17
N PHE A 174 -22.39 -9.33 -13.64
CA PHE A 174 -22.66 -8.34 -12.59
C PHE A 174 -22.70 -9.00 -11.21
N LEU A 175 -22.06 -8.34 -10.26
CA LEU A 175 -21.99 -8.77 -8.87
C LEU A 175 -22.26 -7.58 -7.95
N SER A 176 -22.80 -7.88 -6.78
CA SER A 176 -22.76 -6.96 -5.65
C SER A 176 -21.30 -6.67 -5.28
N ILE A 177 -21.02 -5.47 -4.75
CA ILE A 177 -19.66 -5.09 -4.33
C ILE A 177 -19.09 -6.11 -3.34
N ASN A 178 -19.92 -6.62 -2.42
CA ASN A 178 -19.49 -7.56 -1.40
C ASN A 178 -19.07 -8.91 -1.99
N ASN A 179 -19.85 -9.44 -2.94
CA ASN A 179 -19.48 -10.68 -3.62
C ASN A 179 -18.29 -10.49 -4.54
N HIS A 180 -18.21 -9.36 -5.27
CA HIS A 180 -17.04 -9.00 -6.06
C HIS A 180 -15.78 -8.98 -5.18
N ALA A 181 -15.79 -8.25 -4.06
CA ALA A 181 -14.67 -8.18 -3.13
C ALA A 181 -14.29 -9.57 -2.57
N ARG A 182 -15.29 -10.41 -2.27
CA ARG A 182 -15.08 -11.79 -1.80
C ARG A 182 -14.35 -12.63 -2.82
N ILE A 183 -14.80 -12.64 -4.08
CA ILE A 183 -14.18 -13.49 -5.12
C ILE A 183 -12.81 -12.97 -5.56
N THR A 184 -12.63 -11.64 -5.65
CA THR A 184 -11.31 -11.06 -5.99
C THR A 184 -10.31 -11.29 -4.87
N GLY A 185 -10.76 -11.29 -3.62
CA GLY A 185 -9.92 -11.64 -2.46
C GLY A 185 -9.38 -13.07 -2.48
N TYR A 186 -9.98 -13.97 -3.27
CA TYR A 186 -9.54 -15.35 -3.45
C TYR A 186 -8.81 -15.60 -4.76
N GLN A 187 -8.54 -14.58 -5.58
CA GLN A 187 -7.89 -14.75 -6.89
C GLN A 187 -6.51 -15.43 -6.77
N SER A 188 -5.75 -15.17 -5.71
CA SER A 188 -4.46 -15.83 -5.46
C SER A 188 -4.56 -17.27 -4.91
N ASN A 189 -5.77 -17.72 -4.53
CA ASN A 189 -6.00 -19.07 -4.03
C ASN A 189 -6.53 -19.96 -5.18
N PRO A 190 -5.77 -20.92 -5.70
CA PRO A 190 -6.14 -21.66 -6.91
C PRO A 190 -7.42 -22.49 -6.74
N ILE A 191 -7.64 -23.08 -5.56
CA ILE A 191 -8.82 -23.92 -5.30
C ILE A 191 -10.09 -23.05 -5.24
N LYS A 192 -10.04 -21.92 -4.52
CA LYS A 192 -11.20 -21.05 -4.35
C LYS A 192 -11.51 -20.24 -5.59
N SER A 193 -10.49 -19.70 -6.27
CA SER A 193 -10.67 -18.95 -7.52
C SER A 193 -11.31 -19.81 -8.60
N GLU A 194 -10.80 -21.04 -8.82
CA GLU A 194 -11.37 -21.95 -9.82
C GLU A 194 -12.80 -22.37 -9.47
N ARG A 195 -13.09 -22.58 -8.18
CA ARG A 195 -14.47 -22.86 -7.72
C ARG A 195 -15.43 -21.72 -8.05
N TYR A 196 -15.07 -20.47 -7.76
CA TYR A 196 -15.94 -19.32 -8.05
C TYR A 196 -16.09 -19.07 -9.54
N LYS A 197 -15.00 -19.17 -10.30
CA LYS A 197 -15.00 -19.11 -11.76
C LYS A 197 -15.99 -20.12 -12.35
N LYS A 198 -15.90 -21.39 -11.96
CA LYS A 198 -16.82 -22.44 -12.42
C LYS A 198 -18.28 -22.13 -12.10
N ILE A 199 -18.58 -21.66 -10.87
CA ILE A 199 -19.94 -21.28 -10.48
C ILE A 199 -20.49 -20.16 -11.38
N LEU A 200 -19.70 -19.12 -11.63
CA LEU A 200 -20.11 -17.99 -12.46
C LEU A 200 -20.31 -18.39 -13.93
N GLN A 201 -19.44 -19.26 -14.47
CA GLN A 201 -19.57 -19.81 -15.82
C GLN A 201 -20.85 -20.66 -15.95
N GLU A 202 -21.10 -21.57 -15.01
CA GLU A 202 -22.30 -22.41 -14.99
C GLU A 202 -23.58 -21.56 -14.88
N ASN A 203 -23.58 -20.53 -14.04
CA ASN A 203 -24.73 -19.64 -13.88
C ASN A 203 -24.98 -18.80 -15.14
N THR A 204 -23.91 -18.32 -15.79
CA THR A 204 -23.99 -17.57 -17.04
C THR A 204 -24.58 -18.42 -18.15
N LEU A 205 -24.10 -19.67 -18.31
CA LEU A 205 -24.61 -20.61 -19.30
C LEU A 205 -26.09 -20.94 -19.06
N ALA A 206 -26.49 -21.16 -17.81
CA ALA A 206 -27.88 -21.41 -17.47
C ALA A 206 -28.79 -20.25 -17.93
N LEU A 207 -28.44 -18.99 -17.63
CA LEU A 207 -29.23 -17.83 -18.05
C LEU A 207 -29.30 -17.68 -19.57
N LYS A 208 -28.20 -17.92 -20.29
CA LYS A 208 -28.18 -17.90 -21.77
C LYS A 208 -29.13 -18.93 -22.36
N ASN A 209 -29.24 -20.10 -21.73
CA ASN A 209 -30.16 -21.15 -22.14
C ASN A 209 -31.60 -20.94 -21.64
N GLY A 210 -31.91 -19.77 -21.07
CA GLY A 210 -33.22 -19.47 -20.50
C GLY A 210 -33.54 -20.24 -19.21
N GLN A 211 -32.55 -20.89 -18.61
CA GLN A 211 -32.68 -21.69 -17.40
C GLN A 211 -32.33 -20.88 -16.15
N ILE A 212 -32.80 -21.37 -15.00
CA ILE A 212 -32.50 -20.76 -13.69
C ILE A 212 -31.18 -21.33 -13.16
N PRO A 213 -30.20 -20.49 -12.78
CA PRO A 213 -28.93 -20.97 -12.25
C PRO A 213 -29.07 -21.88 -11.03
N LYS A 214 -28.43 -23.06 -11.08
CA LYS A 214 -28.51 -24.08 -10.02
C LYS A 214 -27.96 -23.61 -8.68
N ASN A 215 -26.94 -22.75 -8.71
CA ASN A 215 -26.20 -22.32 -7.51
C ASN A 215 -26.89 -21.16 -6.75
N TRP A 216 -27.97 -20.59 -7.31
CA TRP A 216 -28.75 -19.57 -6.60
C TRP A 216 -29.53 -20.17 -5.44
N SER A 217 -29.77 -19.36 -4.40
CA SER A 217 -30.58 -19.79 -3.25
C SER A 217 -32.02 -20.10 -3.70
N GLN A 218 -32.69 -21.03 -3.01
CA GLN A 218 -34.05 -21.42 -3.37
C GLN A 218 -35.02 -20.23 -3.41
N ILE A 219 -34.88 -19.31 -2.45
CA ILE A 219 -35.67 -18.07 -2.39
C ILE A 219 -35.42 -17.22 -3.65
N ASN A 220 -34.16 -17.05 -4.06
CA ASN A 220 -33.84 -16.25 -5.24
C ASN A 220 -34.33 -16.90 -6.55
N LYS A 221 -34.30 -18.24 -6.63
CA LYS A 221 -34.87 -18.98 -7.76
C LYS A 221 -36.38 -18.74 -7.88
N GLU A 222 -37.09 -18.80 -6.76
CA GLU A 222 -38.53 -18.61 -6.73
C GLU A 222 -38.93 -17.18 -7.11
N LEU A 223 -38.25 -16.19 -6.53
CA LEU A 223 -38.46 -14.78 -6.90
C LEU A 223 -38.23 -14.53 -8.39
N PHE A 224 -37.22 -15.17 -8.98
CA PHE A 224 -36.94 -15.04 -10.41
C PHE A 224 -38.05 -15.66 -11.28
N ARG A 225 -38.61 -16.82 -10.89
CA ARG A 225 -39.75 -17.43 -11.59
C ARG A 225 -40.98 -16.53 -11.58
N GLN A 226 -41.32 -16.00 -10.41
CA GLN A 226 -42.49 -15.13 -10.26
C GLN A 226 -42.39 -13.88 -11.13
N GLU A 227 -41.20 -13.27 -11.21
CA GLU A 227 -40.96 -12.12 -12.09
C GLU A 227 -41.07 -12.48 -13.58
N LYS A 228 -40.54 -13.64 -13.99
CA LYS A 228 -40.66 -14.16 -15.37
C LYS A 228 -42.13 -14.40 -15.75
N LEU A 229 -42.91 -15.00 -14.86
CA LEU A 229 -44.35 -15.23 -15.08
C LEU A 229 -45.12 -13.92 -15.25
N LYS A 230 -44.83 -12.90 -14.41
CA LYS A 230 -45.44 -11.57 -14.55
C LYS A 230 -45.09 -10.90 -15.88
N GLN A 231 -43.87 -11.07 -16.38
CA GLN A 231 -43.48 -10.53 -17.68
C GLN A 231 -44.23 -11.20 -18.84
N LEU A 232 -44.43 -12.52 -18.76
CA LEU A 232 -45.20 -13.28 -19.75
C LEU A 232 -46.68 -12.84 -19.74
N ASP A 233 -47.28 -12.74 -18.56
CA ASP A 233 -48.66 -12.29 -18.38
C ASP A 233 -48.88 -10.88 -18.94
N LEU A 234 -47.99 -9.93 -18.63
CA LEU A 234 -48.05 -8.57 -19.19
C LEU A 234 -47.89 -8.55 -20.71
N SER A 235 -47.09 -9.45 -21.29
CA SER A 235 -46.92 -9.52 -22.75
C SER A 235 -48.16 -10.06 -23.46
N SER A 236 -49.03 -10.82 -22.78
CA SER A 236 -50.29 -11.29 -23.34
C SER A 236 -51.41 -10.24 -23.38
N TYR A 237 -51.26 -9.11 -22.70
CA TYR A 237 -52.24 -8.00 -22.71
C TYR A 237 -51.91 -6.87 -23.71
N ILE A 238 -50.82 -6.98 -24.48
CA ILE A 238 -50.36 -5.96 -25.45
C ILE A 238 -50.70 -6.36 -26.90
N ILE A 239 -51.53 -7.39 -27.10
CA ILE A 239 -52.05 -7.79 -28.43
C ILE A 239 -53.33 -7.02 -28.74
#